data_AF-A0A2N7QED9-F1
#
_entry.id   AF-A0A2N7QED9-F1
#
_cell.length_a   1.000
_cell.length_b   1.000
_cell.length_c   1.000
_cell.angle_alpha   90.00
_cell.angle_beta   90.00
_cell.angle_gamma   90.00
#
_symmetry.space_group_name_H-M   'P 1'
#
loop_
_entity.id
_entity.type
_entity.pdbx_description
1 polymer ?
#
loop_
_entity_poly.entity_id
_entity_poly.type
_entity_poly.pdbx_seq_one_letter_code
_entity_poly.pdbx_strand_id
1 'polypeptide(L)'
;MQAKLIEALRKKLPAETILATGALWSNLLTLLTLTPLPDPNVWYNFHFYDPHIFTHQGATWSTDWFKFLREVPYPSSPEAVRRAISLVDNEEIKKHLQQYGEERWNREKIEEEIRRAAEWAEKHEVKLFCNEFGAYRYYCRPTFREKWIKDVRTALEKYGIGWAMWEFDGSFGLVYRENKKAVVDKGIAAALGLNLNN
;
A
#
# COMPACT_ATOMS: atom_id res chain seq x y z
N MET A 1 -14.35 -19.47 -9.05
CA MET A 1 -14.70 -19.73 -7.63
C MET A 1 -15.54 -18.61 -7.04
N GLN A 2 -15.09 -17.34 -7.07
CA GLN A 2 -15.82 -16.20 -6.50
C GLN A 2 -17.25 -16.03 -7.05
N ALA A 3 -17.48 -16.20 -8.36
CA ALA A 3 -18.82 -16.10 -8.96
C ALA A 3 -19.86 -17.04 -8.30
N LYS A 4 -19.48 -18.28 -8.00
CA LYS A 4 -20.38 -19.25 -7.34
C LYS A 4 -20.68 -18.85 -5.89
N LEU A 5 -19.71 -18.27 -5.19
CA LEU A 5 -19.90 -17.78 -3.83
C LEU A 5 -20.83 -16.57 -3.82
N ILE A 6 -20.67 -15.64 -4.75
CA ILE A 6 -21.57 -14.47 -4.89
C ILE A 6 -23.00 -14.92 -5.18
N GLU A 7 -23.20 -15.86 -6.10
CA GLU A 7 -24.53 -16.41 -6.38
C GLU A 7 -25.19 -17.01 -5.12
N ALA A 8 -24.41 -17.72 -4.30
CA ALA A 8 -24.90 -18.25 -3.02
C ALA A 8 -25.20 -17.13 -2.00
N LEU A 9 -24.34 -16.11 -1.90
CA LEU A 9 -24.54 -14.97 -1.02
C LEU A 9 -25.79 -14.18 -1.42
N ARG A 10 -26.03 -13.93 -2.70
CA ARG A 10 -27.21 -13.18 -3.19
C ARG A 10 -28.54 -13.83 -2.84
N LYS A 11 -28.58 -15.15 -2.63
CA LYS A 11 -29.78 -15.87 -2.14
C LYS A 11 -30.14 -15.53 -0.69
N LYS A 12 -29.20 -14.96 0.08
CA LYS A 12 -29.36 -14.63 1.51
C LYS A 12 -29.17 -13.14 1.82
N LEU A 13 -28.32 -12.48 1.04
CA LEU A 13 -27.88 -11.09 1.17
C LEU A 13 -28.03 -10.39 -0.20
N PRO A 14 -29.28 -10.11 -0.63
CA PRO A 14 -29.55 -9.63 -1.98
C PRO A 14 -29.14 -8.17 -2.22
N ALA A 15 -28.99 -7.37 -1.16
CA ALA A 15 -28.76 -5.92 -1.25
C ALA A 15 -27.39 -5.47 -0.74
N GLU A 16 -26.64 -6.36 -0.11
CA GLU A 16 -25.37 -6.07 0.55
C GLU A 16 -24.25 -5.91 -0.48
N THR A 17 -23.42 -4.88 -0.32
CA THR A 17 -22.21 -4.74 -1.15
C THR A 17 -21.22 -5.85 -0.82
N ILE A 18 -20.72 -6.52 -1.85
CA ILE A 18 -19.68 -7.55 -1.72
C ILE A 18 -18.35 -6.97 -2.19
N LEU A 19 -17.29 -7.17 -1.42
CA LEU A 19 -15.92 -6.89 -1.85
C LEU A 19 -15.34 -8.13 -2.52
N ALA A 20 -15.06 -8.03 -3.82
CA ALA A 20 -14.32 -9.03 -4.58
C ALA A 20 -12.85 -8.61 -4.70
N THR A 21 -11.95 -9.56 -4.96
CA THR A 21 -10.51 -9.26 -5.06
C THR A 21 -9.80 -10.07 -6.13
N GLY A 22 -8.62 -9.58 -6.54
CA GLY A 22 -7.68 -10.27 -7.41
C GLY A 22 -6.95 -11.43 -6.72
N ALA A 23 -5.98 -12.00 -7.44
CA ALA A 23 -5.08 -13.00 -6.90
C ALA A 23 -3.92 -12.34 -6.15
N LEU A 24 -2.92 -13.13 -5.72
CA LEU A 24 -1.63 -12.64 -5.22
C LEU A 24 -1.78 -11.53 -4.15
N TRP A 25 -2.49 -11.85 -3.06
CA TRP A 25 -2.75 -10.93 -1.94
C TRP A 25 -3.41 -9.61 -2.37
N SER A 26 -4.36 -9.69 -3.31
CA SER A 26 -5.11 -8.53 -3.81
C SER A 26 -4.23 -7.47 -4.48
N ASN A 27 -3.10 -7.83 -5.08
CA ASN A 27 -2.21 -6.82 -5.65
C ASN A 27 -2.86 -6.09 -6.85
N LEU A 28 -2.38 -4.87 -7.12
CA LEU A 28 -2.90 -4.05 -8.20
C LEU A 28 -2.78 -4.73 -9.58
N LEU A 29 -1.65 -5.40 -9.86
CA LEU A 29 -1.44 -6.04 -11.16
C LEU A 29 -2.51 -7.10 -11.49
N THR A 30 -2.93 -7.90 -10.51
CA THR A 30 -3.96 -8.91 -10.75
C THR A 30 -5.35 -8.31 -10.81
N LEU A 31 -5.64 -7.22 -10.09
CA LEU A 31 -6.87 -6.42 -10.27
C LEU A 31 -7.03 -6.02 -11.75
N LEU A 32 -5.97 -5.46 -12.34
CA LEU A 32 -5.99 -4.97 -13.72
C LEU A 32 -6.25 -6.06 -14.77
N THR A 33 -6.05 -7.34 -14.41
CA THR A 33 -6.32 -8.50 -15.27
C THR A 33 -7.69 -9.14 -15.06
N LEU A 34 -8.46 -8.71 -14.05
CA LEU A 34 -9.75 -9.31 -13.76
C LEU A 34 -10.79 -9.01 -14.85
N THR A 35 -11.59 -10.02 -15.17
CA THR A 35 -12.92 -9.81 -15.73
C THR A 35 -13.89 -9.56 -14.57
N PRO A 36 -14.60 -8.43 -14.54
CA PRO A 36 -15.61 -8.18 -13.52
C PRO A 36 -16.67 -9.29 -13.47
N LEU A 37 -17.07 -9.64 -12.26
CA LEU A 37 -18.18 -10.52 -11.94
C LEU A 37 -19.49 -9.86 -12.39
N PRO A 38 -20.46 -10.64 -12.92
CA PRO A 38 -21.73 -10.12 -13.44
C PRO A 38 -22.71 -9.82 -12.29
N ASP A 39 -22.33 -8.91 -11.40
CA ASP A 39 -23.12 -8.47 -10.25
C ASP A 39 -22.94 -6.96 -10.06
N PRO A 40 -24.02 -6.16 -10.11
CA PRO A 40 -23.93 -4.71 -10.09
C PRO A 40 -23.59 -4.12 -8.72
N ASN A 41 -23.62 -4.92 -7.64
CA ASN A 41 -23.32 -4.49 -6.28
C ASN A 41 -22.08 -5.19 -5.72
N VAL A 42 -21.07 -5.32 -6.59
CA VAL A 42 -19.71 -5.75 -6.23
C VAL A 42 -18.76 -4.58 -6.38
N TRP A 43 -17.99 -4.33 -5.33
CA TRP A 43 -16.84 -3.43 -5.37
C TRP A 43 -15.57 -4.28 -5.40
N TYR A 44 -14.50 -3.77 -6.01
CA TYR A 44 -13.24 -4.49 -6.12
C TYR A 44 -12.20 -3.92 -5.17
N ASN A 45 -11.55 -4.83 -4.45
CA ASN A 45 -10.50 -4.52 -3.52
C ASN A 45 -9.11 -4.69 -4.15
N PHE A 46 -8.17 -3.83 -3.78
CA PHE A 46 -6.74 -4.06 -3.99
C PHE A 46 -5.91 -3.55 -2.82
N HIS A 47 -4.75 -4.17 -2.59
CA HIS A 47 -3.76 -3.73 -1.61
C HIS A 47 -2.66 -2.98 -2.37
N PHE A 48 -2.10 -1.94 -1.75
CA PHE A 48 -1.02 -1.16 -2.33
C PHE A 48 0.16 -1.05 -1.37
N TYR A 49 1.23 -1.79 -1.64
CA TYR A 49 2.49 -1.75 -0.88
C TYR A 49 3.69 -1.48 -1.78
N ASP A 50 3.46 -1.13 -3.05
CA ASP A 50 4.53 -0.84 -3.98
C ASP A 50 5.20 0.51 -3.62
N PRO A 51 6.53 0.57 -3.61
CA PRO A 51 7.48 -0.54 -3.84
C PRO A 51 7.75 -1.33 -2.55
N HIS A 52 7.64 -2.67 -2.63
CA HIS A 52 7.81 -3.55 -1.47
C HIS A 52 9.19 -3.43 -0.78
N ILE A 53 10.26 -3.15 -1.54
CA ILE A 53 11.61 -2.91 -0.99
C ILE A 53 11.64 -1.74 0.01
N PHE A 54 10.77 -0.73 -0.18
CA PHE A 54 10.61 0.39 0.73
C PHE A 54 9.64 0.05 1.87
N THR A 55 8.44 -0.43 1.54
CA THR A 55 7.36 -0.60 2.52
C THR A 55 7.62 -1.74 3.51
N HIS A 56 8.47 -2.71 3.17
CA HIS A 56 8.79 -3.88 3.99
C HIS A 56 10.26 -3.96 4.40
N GLN A 57 11.04 -2.89 4.25
CA GLN A 57 12.45 -2.87 4.62
C GLN A 57 12.67 -3.34 6.08
N GLY A 58 13.51 -4.35 6.26
CA GLY A 58 13.81 -4.95 7.55
C GLY A 58 12.77 -5.94 8.11
N ALA A 59 11.68 -6.24 7.37
CA ALA A 59 10.73 -7.27 7.77
C ALA A 59 11.35 -8.68 7.71
N THR A 60 11.07 -9.52 8.71
CA THR A 60 11.59 -10.90 8.80
C THR A 60 10.60 -11.96 8.30
N TRP A 61 9.42 -11.53 7.87
CA TRP A 61 8.30 -12.37 7.42
C TRP A 61 7.95 -12.15 5.94
N SER A 62 8.82 -11.44 5.22
CA SER A 62 8.68 -11.16 3.79
C SER A 62 9.82 -11.83 3.03
N THR A 63 10.13 -11.35 1.84
CA THR A 63 11.29 -11.80 1.05
C THR A 63 12.55 -11.83 1.91
N ASP A 64 13.30 -12.94 1.87
CA ASP A 64 14.37 -13.25 2.83
C ASP A 64 15.45 -12.18 2.97
N TRP A 65 15.70 -11.41 1.90
CA TRP A 65 16.72 -10.36 1.92
C TRP A 65 16.21 -9.01 2.44
N PHE A 66 14.89 -8.81 2.57
CA PHE A 66 14.33 -7.56 3.11
C PHE A 66 14.80 -7.30 4.54
N LYS A 67 15.00 -8.35 5.36
CA LYS A 67 15.46 -8.23 6.74
C LYS A 67 16.79 -7.46 6.90
N PHE A 68 17.59 -7.36 5.84
CA PHE A 68 18.87 -6.64 5.84
C PHE A 68 18.74 -5.17 5.44
N LEU A 69 17.59 -4.74 4.91
CA LEU A 69 17.40 -3.39 4.41
C LEU A 69 17.19 -2.39 5.54
N ARG A 70 17.85 -1.24 5.44
CA ARG A 70 17.76 -0.12 6.39
C ARG A 70 17.78 1.19 5.61
N GLU A 71 16.99 2.16 6.06
CA GLU A 71 16.98 3.52 5.51
C GLU A 71 16.75 3.58 3.97
N VAL A 72 16.00 2.62 3.41
CA VAL A 72 15.56 2.67 2.01
C VAL A 72 14.68 3.91 1.82
N PRO A 73 15.05 4.82 0.91
CA PRO A 73 14.44 6.14 0.83
C PRO A 73 13.15 6.15 0.02
N TYR A 74 12.19 6.98 0.43
CA TYR A 74 11.14 7.47 -0.46
C TYR A 74 11.07 9.00 -0.36
N PRO A 75 11.14 9.75 -1.47
CA PRO A 75 11.24 9.29 -2.87
C PRO A 75 12.57 8.59 -3.18
N SER A 76 12.58 7.74 -4.20
CA SER A 76 13.80 7.05 -4.66
C SER A 76 14.46 7.79 -5.82
N SER A 77 15.79 7.74 -5.83
CA SER A 77 16.65 8.11 -6.95
C SER A 77 17.98 7.36 -6.81
N PRO A 78 18.81 7.26 -7.86
CA PRO A 78 20.13 6.65 -7.76
C PRO A 78 21.00 7.29 -6.67
N GLU A 79 20.86 8.60 -6.45
CA GLU A 79 21.60 9.34 -5.43
C GLU A 79 21.05 9.10 -4.02
N ALA A 80 19.73 9.01 -3.88
CA ALA A 80 19.05 8.83 -2.59
C ALA A 80 19.36 7.45 -1.99
N VAL A 81 19.43 6.41 -2.82
CA VAL A 81 19.67 5.03 -2.35
C VAL A 81 21.11 4.79 -1.87
N ARG A 82 22.05 5.69 -2.15
CA ARG A 82 23.48 5.54 -1.75
C ARG A 82 23.65 5.24 -0.26
N ARG A 83 22.84 5.87 0.60
CA ARG A 83 22.88 5.61 2.04
C ARG A 83 22.46 4.17 2.34
N ALA A 84 21.31 3.72 1.84
CA ALA A 84 20.84 2.35 2.03
C ALA A 84 21.85 1.32 1.50
N ILE A 85 22.47 1.58 0.34
CA ILE A 85 23.51 0.73 -0.25
C ILE A 85 24.73 0.62 0.67
N SER A 86 25.15 1.70 1.32
CA SER A 86 26.29 1.69 2.24
C SER A 86 26.04 0.89 3.53
N LEU A 87 24.78 0.54 3.82
CA LEU A 87 24.38 -0.18 5.03
C LEU A 87 24.29 -1.70 4.83
N VAL A 88 24.57 -2.19 3.62
CA VAL A 88 24.50 -3.62 3.28
C VAL A 88 25.83 -4.08 2.68
N ASP A 89 26.31 -5.24 3.11
CA ASP A 89 27.55 -5.81 2.57
C ASP A 89 27.31 -6.67 1.31
N ASN A 90 26.14 -7.31 1.23
CA ASN A 90 25.81 -8.23 0.16
C ASN A 90 25.61 -7.51 -1.20
N GLU A 91 26.40 -7.88 -2.20
CA GLU A 91 26.40 -7.26 -3.54
C GLU A 91 25.09 -7.44 -4.32
N GLU A 92 24.35 -8.53 -4.11
CA GLU A 92 23.04 -8.74 -4.74
C GLU A 92 22.00 -7.76 -4.17
N ILE A 93 21.99 -7.56 -2.86
CA ILE A 93 21.12 -6.58 -2.20
C ILE A 93 21.46 -5.15 -2.67
N LYS A 94 22.76 -4.84 -2.85
CA LYS A 94 23.18 -3.55 -3.44
C LYS A 94 22.61 -3.35 -4.84
N LYS A 95 22.60 -4.37 -5.69
CA LYS A 95 22.00 -4.30 -7.04
C LYS A 95 20.50 -4.04 -6.98
N HIS A 96 19.77 -4.70 -6.08
CA HIS A 96 18.34 -4.43 -5.89
C HIS A 96 18.07 -3.00 -5.44
N LEU A 97 18.88 -2.45 -4.54
CA LEU A 97 18.78 -1.05 -4.12
C LEU A 97 19.14 -0.06 -5.25
N GLN A 98 20.13 -0.38 -6.08
CA GLN A 98 20.47 0.40 -7.27
C GLN A 98 19.28 0.42 -8.25
N GLN A 99 18.71 -0.75 -8.57
CA GLN A 99 17.54 -0.85 -9.41
C GLN A 99 16.35 -0.05 -8.85
N TYR A 100 16.10 -0.15 -7.55
CA TYR A 100 15.08 0.65 -6.88
C TYR A 100 15.31 2.17 -7.00
N GLY A 101 16.58 2.61 -6.99
CA GLY A 101 16.95 3.99 -7.26
C GLY A 101 16.59 4.42 -8.69
N GLU A 102 16.88 3.56 -9.68
CA GLU A 102 16.55 3.80 -11.09
C GLU A 102 15.04 3.80 -11.38
N GLU A 103 14.26 3.09 -10.56
CA GLU A 103 12.80 3.09 -10.66
C GLU A 103 12.15 4.44 -10.32
N ARG A 104 12.88 5.36 -9.65
CA ARG A 104 12.47 6.75 -9.39
C ARG A 104 11.06 6.89 -8.79
N TRP A 105 10.78 6.11 -7.75
CA TRP A 105 9.52 6.19 -7.02
C TRP A 105 9.34 7.55 -6.37
N ASN A 106 8.30 8.26 -6.78
CA ASN A 106 7.91 9.57 -6.30
C ASN A 106 6.38 9.68 -6.28
N ARG A 107 5.87 10.89 -6.02
CA ARG A 107 4.43 11.14 -5.94
C ARG A 107 3.74 10.86 -7.27
N GLU A 108 4.36 11.31 -8.36
CA GLU A 108 3.84 11.19 -9.71
C GLU A 108 3.73 9.73 -10.14
N LYS A 109 4.73 8.90 -9.80
CA LYS A 109 4.71 7.46 -10.08
C LYS A 109 3.67 6.71 -9.25
N ILE A 110 3.49 7.08 -7.97
CA ILE A 110 2.39 6.52 -7.16
C ILE A 110 1.04 6.90 -7.77
N GLU A 111 0.85 8.18 -8.12
CA GLU A 111 -0.38 8.65 -8.75
C GLU A 111 -0.67 7.88 -10.04
N GLU A 112 0.34 7.64 -10.87
CA GLU A 112 0.23 6.89 -12.11
C GLU A 112 -0.26 5.44 -11.89
N GLU A 113 0.26 4.74 -10.88
CA GLU A 113 -0.22 3.39 -10.53
C GLU A 113 -1.68 3.42 -10.07
N ILE A 114 -2.05 4.39 -9.22
CA ILE A 114 -3.45 4.52 -8.76
C ILE A 114 -4.39 4.94 -9.90
N ARG A 115 -3.91 5.78 -10.83
CA ARG A 115 -4.65 6.18 -12.04
C ARG A 115 -5.00 4.95 -12.88
N ARG A 116 -4.04 4.03 -13.09
CA ARG A 116 -4.30 2.77 -13.81
C ARG A 116 -5.40 1.94 -13.16
N ALA A 117 -5.47 1.91 -11.83
CA ALA A 117 -6.58 1.27 -11.10
C ALA A 117 -7.91 1.97 -11.40
N ALA A 118 -7.94 3.31 -11.30
CA ALA A 118 -9.13 4.11 -11.55
C ALA A 118 -9.66 3.94 -12.99
N GLU A 119 -8.78 3.95 -13.99
CA GLU A 119 -9.15 3.73 -15.40
C GLU A 119 -9.70 2.32 -15.64
N TRP A 120 -9.14 1.32 -14.97
CA TRP A 120 -9.70 -0.03 -15.00
C TRP A 120 -11.12 -0.03 -14.41
N ALA A 121 -11.35 0.68 -13.32
CA ALA A 121 -12.67 0.75 -12.69
C ALA A 121 -13.69 1.47 -13.57
N GLU A 122 -13.30 2.59 -14.18
CA GLU A 122 -14.13 3.35 -15.12
C GLU A 122 -14.49 2.52 -16.35
N LYS A 123 -13.49 1.87 -16.98
CA LYS A 123 -13.69 1.01 -18.15
C LYS A 123 -14.70 -0.11 -17.90
N HIS A 124 -14.77 -0.60 -16.67
CA HIS A 124 -15.62 -1.72 -16.28
C HIS A 124 -16.88 -1.29 -15.54
N GLU A 125 -17.09 0.02 -15.33
CA GLU A 125 -18.22 0.58 -14.60
C GLU A 125 -18.37 0.03 -13.16
N VAL A 126 -17.24 -0.18 -12.47
CA VAL A 126 -17.19 -0.71 -11.09
C VAL A 126 -16.57 0.28 -10.11
N LYS A 127 -16.76 0.02 -8.82
CA LYS A 127 -16.14 0.81 -7.73
C LYS A 127 -14.94 0.09 -7.14
N LEU A 128 -13.96 0.86 -6.67
CA LEU A 128 -12.76 0.36 -6.00
C LEU A 128 -12.72 0.71 -4.52
N PHE A 129 -12.05 -0.15 -3.76
CA PHE A 129 -11.63 0.09 -2.39
C PHE A 129 -10.18 -0.37 -2.21
N CYS A 130 -9.33 0.46 -1.62
CA CYS A 130 -7.97 0.08 -1.24
C CYS A 130 -7.93 -0.17 0.28
N ASN A 131 -8.24 -1.39 0.70
CA ASN A 131 -8.38 -1.69 2.13
C ASN A 131 -7.05 -1.87 2.88
N GLU A 132 -5.92 -1.90 2.17
CA GLU A 132 -4.60 -2.01 2.77
C GLU A 132 -3.56 -1.22 1.98
N PHE A 133 -2.91 -0.30 2.67
CA PHE A 133 -1.65 0.33 2.27
C PHE A 133 -0.90 0.78 3.53
N GLY A 134 0.43 0.79 3.48
CA GLY A 134 1.25 1.24 4.61
C GLY A 134 2.73 0.97 4.39
N ALA A 135 3.55 1.42 5.34
CA ALA A 135 4.97 1.09 5.36
C ALA A 135 5.43 0.74 6.78
N TYR A 136 6.32 -0.23 6.88
CA TYR A 136 6.85 -0.77 8.11
C TYR A 136 7.72 0.27 8.84
N ARG A 137 7.48 0.48 10.14
CA ARG A 137 8.04 1.64 10.85
C ARG A 137 9.48 1.49 11.35
N TYR A 138 9.93 0.28 11.67
CA TYR A 138 11.11 0.11 12.53
C TYR A 138 12.45 0.38 11.85
N TYR A 139 12.50 0.29 10.52
CA TYR A 139 13.75 0.40 9.75
C TYR A 139 13.70 1.48 8.66
N CYS A 140 12.57 2.17 8.56
CA CYS A 140 12.36 3.31 7.67
C CYS A 140 12.47 4.62 8.48
N ARG A 141 13.00 5.69 7.86
CA ARG A 141 12.97 7.01 8.49
C ARG A 141 11.52 7.51 8.57
N PRO A 142 11.07 8.09 9.70
CA PRO A 142 9.68 8.56 9.85
C PRO A 142 9.21 9.45 8.70
N THR A 143 10.05 10.41 8.28
CA THR A 143 9.72 11.35 7.20
C THR A 143 9.50 10.69 5.84
N PHE A 144 10.19 9.59 5.53
CA PHE A 144 9.97 8.85 4.29
C PHE A 144 8.63 8.12 4.33
N ARG A 145 8.33 7.48 5.47
CA ARG A 145 7.07 6.78 5.71
C ARG A 145 5.87 7.74 5.65
N GLU A 146 5.95 8.89 6.31
CA GLU A 146 4.94 9.94 6.27
C GLU A 146 4.66 10.42 4.85
N LYS A 147 5.73 10.68 4.07
CA LYS A 147 5.60 11.15 2.69
C LYS A 147 4.92 10.12 1.79
N TRP A 148 5.36 8.85 1.86
CA TRP A 148 4.77 7.77 1.05
C TRP A 148 3.29 7.58 1.38
N ILE A 149 2.92 7.52 2.67
CA ILE A 149 1.52 7.36 3.09
C ILE A 149 0.67 8.54 2.62
N LYS A 150 1.20 9.76 2.71
CA LYS A 150 0.51 10.96 2.22
C LYS A 150 0.27 10.89 0.72
N ASP A 151 1.29 10.52 -0.05
CA ASP A 151 1.21 10.50 -1.51
C ASP A 151 0.21 9.42 -1.99
N VAL A 152 0.25 8.20 -1.41
CA VAL A 152 -0.74 7.14 -1.66
C VAL A 152 -2.16 7.59 -1.33
N ARG A 153 -2.39 8.10 -0.10
CA ARG A 153 -3.71 8.58 0.30
C ARG A 153 -4.22 9.67 -0.65
N THR A 154 -3.41 10.69 -0.97
CA THR A 154 -3.86 11.75 -1.90
C THR A 154 -4.21 11.22 -3.27
N ALA A 155 -3.46 10.22 -3.78
CA ALA A 155 -3.76 9.63 -5.07
C ALA A 155 -5.08 8.86 -5.03
N LEU A 156 -5.33 8.07 -3.99
CA LEU A 156 -6.60 7.37 -3.80
C LEU A 156 -7.79 8.35 -3.73
N GLU A 157 -7.68 9.41 -2.93
CA GLU A 157 -8.70 10.46 -2.82
C GLU A 157 -8.94 11.19 -4.14
N LYS A 158 -7.87 11.49 -4.90
CA LYS A 158 -7.97 12.17 -6.21
C LYS A 158 -8.87 11.42 -7.19
N TYR A 159 -8.84 10.08 -7.16
CA TYR A 159 -9.63 9.22 -8.03
C TYR A 159 -10.90 8.67 -7.37
N GLY A 160 -11.29 9.20 -6.20
CA GLY A 160 -12.51 8.79 -5.51
C GLY A 160 -12.49 7.35 -4.98
N ILE A 161 -11.30 6.77 -4.77
CA ILE A 161 -11.13 5.42 -4.27
C ILE A 161 -11.15 5.46 -2.74
N GLY A 162 -12.11 4.78 -2.13
CA GLY A 162 -12.16 4.63 -0.66
C GLY A 162 -10.95 3.82 -0.17
N TRP A 163 -10.50 4.10 1.06
CA TRP A 163 -9.26 3.49 1.56
C TRP A 163 -9.30 3.15 3.05
N ALA A 164 -8.47 2.17 3.45
CA ALA A 164 -8.14 1.88 4.84
C ALA A 164 -6.63 1.63 4.96
N MET A 165 -5.96 2.37 5.84
CA MET A 165 -4.52 2.21 6.05
C MET A 165 -4.25 1.00 6.94
N TRP A 166 -3.29 0.17 6.54
CA TRP A 166 -2.68 -0.82 7.42
C TRP A 166 -1.59 -0.12 8.23
N GLU A 167 -1.66 -0.02 9.56
CA GLU A 167 -2.68 -0.56 10.47
C GLU A 167 -3.08 0.44 11.56
N PHE A 168 -4.02 0.09 12.44
CA PHE A 168 -4.35 0.94 13.59
C PHE A 168 -3.24 0.91 14.64
N ASP A 169 -2.96 -0.25 15.23
CA ASP A 169 -2.00 -0.43 16.33
C ASP A 169 -1.08 -1.62 16.04
N GLY A 170 0.19 -1.33 15.79
CA GLY A 170 1.19 -2.33 15.49
C GLY A 170 2.35 -1.76 14.69
N SER A 171 3.12 -2.62 14.05
CA SER A 171 4.33 -2.26 13.32
C SER A 171 4.16 -1.43 12.05
N PHE A 172 2.94 -1.31 11.53
CA PHE A 172 2.55 -0.39 10.47
C PHE A 172 1.62 0.73 11.00
N GLY A 173 1.42 0.81 12.31
CA GLY A 173 0.30 1.52 12.92
C GLY A 173 0.21 3.03 12.65
N LEU A 174 -0.99 3.58 12.81
CA LEU A 174 -1.23 4.97 13.21
C LEU A 174 -0.86 5.17 14.69
N VAL A 175 -1.01 4.12 15.50
CA VAL A 175 -0.74 4.08 16.92
C VAL A 175 0.49 3.22 17.20
N TYR A 176 1.22 3.57 18.24
CA TYR A 176 2.24 2.72 18.87
C TYR A 176 2.01 2.65 20.38
N ARG A 177 2.68 1.68 21.02
CA ARG A 177 2.55 1.46 22.47
C ARG A 177 3.79 1.95 23.20
N GLU A 178 3.60 2.89 24.11
CA GLU A 178 4.61 3.33 25.08
C GLU A 178 4.09 3.02 26.49
N ASN A 179 4.83 2.23 27.27
CA ASN A 179 4.40 1.79 28.61
C ASN A 179 2.96 1.22 28.64
N LYS A 180 2.62 0.41 27.62
CA LYS A 180 1.28 -0.19 27.35
C LYS A 180 0.18 0.82 26.98
N LYS A 181 0.46 2.12 26.96
CA LYS A 181 -0.49 3.17 26.52
C LYS A 181 -0.39 3.40 25.02
N ALA A 182 -1.55 3.61 24.39
CA ALA A 182 -1.63 3.97 22.99
C ALA A 182 -1.19 5.43 22.79
N VAL A 183 -0.23 5.64 21.89
CA VAL A 183 0.26 6.95 21.47
C VAL A 183 0.02 7.08 19.97
N VAL A 184 -0.63 8.17 19.56
CA VAL A 184 -0.87 8.47 18.15
C VAL A 184 0.41 9.02 17.53
N ASP A 185 0.83 8.42 16.41
CA ASP A 185 1.88 8.94 15.57
C ASP A 185 1.36 10.18 14.81
N LYS A 186 1.75 11.37 15.29
CA LYS A 186 1.27 12.65 14.74
C LYS A 186 1.68 12.86 13.28
N GLY A 187 2.85 12.35 12.88
CA GLY A 187 3.32 12.43 11.49
C GLY A 187 2.41 11.63 10.57
N ILE A 188 2.05 10.41 11.00
CA ILE A 188 1.14 9.54 10.25
C ILE A 188 -0.28 10.07 10.26
N ALA A 189 -0.77 10.59 11.38
CA ALA A 189 -2.08 11.22 11.44
C ALA A 189 -2.19 12.39 10.45
N ALA A 190 -1.15 13.25 10.39
CA ALA A 190 -1.09 14.34 9.42
C ALA A 190 -0.99 13.82 7.97
N ALA A 191 -0.19 12.78 7.72
CA ALA A 191 -0.11 12.13 6.41
C ALA A 191 -1.46 11.55 5.94
N LEU A 192 -2.27 11.09 6.89
CA LEU A 192 -3.63 10.59 6.68
C LEU A 192 -4.69 11.71 6.57
N GLY A 193 -4.32 12.98 6.75
CA GLY A 193 -5.26 14.10 6.72
C GLY A 193 -6.13 14.22 7.98
N LEU A 194 -5.75 13.58 9.08
CA LEU A 194 -6.48 13.65 10.35
C LEU A 194 -6.11 14.91 11.13
N ASN A 195 -7.12 15.67 11.55
CA ASN A 195 -6.95 16.81 12.46
C ASN A 195 -7.02 16.32 13.91
N LEU A 196 -5.87 16.27 14.57
CA LEU A 196 -5.76 15.85 15.98
C LEU A 196 -5.96 17.00 16.99
N ASN A 197 -6.29 18.20 16.53
CA ASN A 197 -6.59 19.34 17.39
C ASN A 197 -8.08 19.32 17.77
N ASN A 198 -8.44 18.46 18.72
CA ASN A 198 -9.71 18.50 19.45
C ASN A 198 -9.43 18.29 20.93
#